data_AF-A0A818Z3G4-F1
#
_entry.id   AF-A0A818Z3G4-F1
#
_cell.length_a   1.000
_cell.length_b   1.000
_cell.length_c   1.000
_cell.angle_alpha   90.00
_cell.angle_beta   90.00
_cell.angle_gamma   90.00
#
_symmetry.space_group_name_H-M   'P 1'
#
loop_
_entity.id
_entity.type
_entity.pdbx_description
1 polymer ?
#
loop_
_entity_poly.entity_id
_entity_poly.type
_entity_poly.pdbx_seq_one_letter_code
_entity_poly.pdbx_strand_id
1 'polypeptide(L)'
;MEVFKMINPFNILGINENPSPRDVKDAFRQKIRSTSRYQRAICALAYDMICSKDSRKYMRFGNKFSVNKEDHFYYVTTGNYESFVKEIRKQKSLLNERDEYGRTLLYIAARNGFHNICHFLLRAGCNINEIQIDGSTALHAAAFYGHQSIVELLLEYEANPKIRNKFGNKPQEEACSQQIKDCILSKTDDKINSLLNQLKSHGLAKNLVVIKYFDRIIGKKILRNLDYCSEYSTSHLNKYWTLAWHGTRYKYLSSIMQYGLQSAGTVLSSEHRVSTQEGHIHLNIKVGSIENWANAIFISPSIFYAADRVYSERIFSDNQRWCVLVETRVKPSSFTKHKQTLLNQRELLPGEPEDLEYRVAVKSDEDFILRVESNRNVIVTALVFVNLTFLENIDEYYQGEELFANSEAERALFQ
;
A
#
# COMPACT_ATOMS: atom_id res chain seq x y z
N MET A 1 5.88 12.93 -44.26
CA MET A 1 6.54 11.61 -44.29
C MET A 1 7.60 11.62 -43.21
N GLU A 2 7.20 11.35 -41.96
CA GLU A 2 8.19 11.12 -40.90
C GLU A 2 8.89 9.81 -41.20
N VAL A 3 10.20 9.86 -41.35
CA VAL A 3 11.05 8.70 -41.58
C VAL A 3 10.84 7.75 -40.41
N PHE A 4 10.22 6.59 -40.67
CA PHE A 4 10.13 5.50 -39.70
C PHE A 4 11.52 5.29 -39.10
N LYS A 5 11.69 5.59 -37.81
CA LYS A 5 12.98 5.47 -37.14
C LYS A 5 13.33 3.98 -37.07
N MET A 6 14.09 3.52 -38.06
CA MET A 6 14.51 2.13 -38.14
C MET A 6 15.36 1.77 -36.94
N ILE A 7 14.93 0.76 -36.18
CA ILE A 7 15.59 0.28 -34.98
C ILE A 7 16.35 -1.01 -35.32
N ASN A 8 17.61 -1.11 -34.91
CA ASN A 8 18.33 -2.39 -34.91
C ASN A 8 18.24 -3.00 -33.49
N PRO A 9 17.37 -3.98 -33.25
CA PRO A 9 17.16 -4.54 -31.92
C PRO A 9 18.35 -5.38 -31.44
N PHE A 10 19.13 -5.98 -32.35
CA PHE A 10 20.34 -6.74 -32.01
C PHE A 10 21.41 -5.82 -31.42
N ASN A 11 21.59 -4.63 -31.99
CA ASN A 11 22.50 -3.62 -31.45
C ASN A 11 22.04 -3.14 -30.07
N ILE A 12 20.73 -2.93 -29.87
CA ILE A 12 20.17 -2.52 -28.58
C ILE A 12 20.42 -3.59 -27.51
N LEU A 13 20.22 -4.86 -27.84
CA LEU A 13 20.49 -5.97 -26.92
C LEU A 13 21.98 -6.34 -26.82
N GLY A 14 22.82 -5.86 -27.75
CA GLY A 14 24.25 -6.16 -27.78
C GLY A 14 24.53 -7.63 -28.12
N ILE A 15 23.76 -8.21 -29.03
CA ILE A 15 23.84 -9.62 -29.43
C ILE A 15 24.08 -9.74 -30.93
N ASN A 16 24.54 -10.92 -31.37
CA ASN A 16 24.74 -11.23 -32.79
C ASN A 16 23.40 -11.30 -33.54
N GLU A 17 23.44 -11.19 -34.87
CA GLU A 17 22.24 -11.09 -35.73
C GLU A 17 21.45 -12.41 -35.86
N ASN A 18 22.08 -13.54 -35.51
CA ASN A 18 21.44 -14.87 -35.42
C ASN A 18 21.61 -15.44 -33.99
N PRO A 19 20.99 -14.84 -32.97
CA PRO A 19 21.13 -15.28 -31.59
C PRO A 19 20.25 -16.50 -31.32
N SER A 20 20.64 -17.36 -30.37
CA SER A 20 19.70 -18.37 -29.86
C SER A 20 18.60 -17.69 -29.03
N PRO A 21 17.41 -18.32 -28.86
CA PRO A 21 16.37 -17.78 -27.99
C PRO A 21 16.83 -17.54 -26.55
N ARG A 22 17.82 -18.32 -26.09
CA ARG A 22 18.44 -18.16 -24.77
C ARG A 22 19.26 -16.87 -24.69
N ASP A 23 20.09 -16.60 -25.69
CA ASP A 23 20.94 -15.40 -25.73
C ASP A 23 20.10 -14.12 -25.72
N VAL A 24 19.00 -14.11 -26.49
CA VAL A 24 18.05 -12.98 -26.52
C VAL A 24 17.44 -12.75 -25.13
N LYS A 25 16.99 -13.83 -24.47
CA LYS A 25 16.37 -13.76 -23.14
C LYS A 25 17.35 -13.30 -22.07
N ASP A 26 18.59 -13.80 -22.10
CA ASP A 26 19.63 -13.44 -21.14
C ASP A 26 20.07 -11.97 -21.30
N ALA A 27 20.27 -11.52 -22.54
CA ALA A 27 20.59 -10.12 -22.85
C ALA A 27 19.46 -9.17 -22.42
N PHE A 28 18.20 -9.52 -22.73
CA PHE A 28 17.04 -8.76 -22.28
C PHE A 28 16.97 -8.66 -20.76
N ARG A 29 17.13 -9.79 -20.06
CA ARG A 29 17.09 -9.86 -18.59
C ARG A 29 18.15 -8.97 -17.94
N GLN A 30 19.34 -8.90 -18.51
CA GLN A 30 20.41 -8.04 -18.02
C GLN A 30 20.06 -6.55 -18.21
N LYS A 31 19.63 -6.16 -19.41
CA LYS A 31 19.43 -4.75 -19.77
C LYS A 31 18.13 -4.15 -19.26
N ILE A 32 17.07 -4.94 -19.09
CA ILE A 32 15.77 -4.44 -18.61
C ILE A 32 15.83 -3.93 -17.16
N ARG A 33 16.88 -4.26 -16.41
CA ARG A 33 17.16 -3.75 -15.06
C ARG A 33 17.76 -2.34 -15.02
N SER A 34 17.98 -1.71 -16.18
CA SER A 34 18.51 -0.35 -16.24
C SER A 34 17.67 0.63 -15.41
N THR A 35 18.31 1.55 -14.70
CA THR A 35 17.62 2.62 -13.96
C THR A 35 16.94 3.62 -14.90
N SER A 36 17.47 3.79 -16.12
CA SER A 36 16.89 4.68 -17.14
C SER A 36 15.61 4.09 -17.73
N ARG A 37 14.51 4.83 -17.60
CA ARG A 37 13.21 4.49 -18.22
C ARG A 37 13.35 4.33 -19.73
N TYR A 38 14.10 5.21 -20.38
CA TYR A 38 14.32 5.16 -21.83
C TYR A 38 15.04 3.86 -22.24
N GLN A 39 16.09 3.48 -21.49
CA GLN A 39 16.83 2.23 -21.75
C GLN A 39 15.94 1.00 -21.58
N ARG A 40 15.08 0.98 -20.56
CA ARG A 40 14.08 -0.10 -20.39
C ARG A 40 13.10 -0.15 -21.56
N ALA A 41 12.59 1.00 -22.00
CA ALA A 41 11.66 1.11 -23.12
C ALA A 41 12.25 0.57 -24.43
N ILE A 42 13.44 1.02 -24.82
CA ILE A 42 14.07 0.55 -26.05
C ILE A 42 14.48 -0.92 -25.96
N CYS A 43 14.90 -1.40 -24.78
CA CYS A 43 15.24 -2.80 -24.55
C CYS A 43 14.01 -3.71 -24.66
N ALA A 44 12.89 -3.33 -24.03
CA ALA A 44 11.62 -4.04 -24.13
C ALA A 44 11.09 -4.09 -25.55
N LEU A 45 11.16 -2.97 -26.28
CA LEU A 45 10.78 -2.91 -27.68
C LEU A 45 11.68 -3.80 -28.55
N ALA A 46 13.00 -3.75 -28.35
CA ALA A 46 13.94 -4.59 -29.08
C ALA A 46 13.70 -6.09 -28.84
N TYR A 47 13.44 -6.48 -27.59
CA TYR A 47 13.09 -7.85 -27.25
C TYR A 47 11.79 -8.29 -27.92
N ASP A 48 10.75 -7.44 -27.88
CA ASP A 48 9.46 -7.76 -28.51
C ASP A 48 9.59 -7.85 -30.04
N MET A 49 10.40 -6.99 -30.69
CA MET A 49 10.70 -7.07 -32.12
C MET A 49 11.37 -8.38 -32.53
N ILE A 50 12.33 -8.87 -31.74
CA ILE A 50 13.06 -10.12 -32.03
C ILE A 50 12.17 -11.34 -31.79
N CYS A 51 11.36 -11.31 -30.73
CA CYS A 51 10.52 -12.44 -30.36
C CYS A 51 9.18 -12.47 -31.11
N SER A 52 8.71 -11.35 -31.67
CA SER A 52 7.40 -11.26 -32.29
C SER A 52 7.31 -12.04 -33.59
N LYS A 53 6.24 -12.84 -33.72
CA LYS A 53 5.84 -13.48 -34.97
C LYS A 53 4.75 -12.67 -35.70
N ASP A 54 4.22 -11.61 -35.09
CA ASP A 54 3.16 -10.78 -35.67
C ASP A 54 3.75 -9.69 -36.58
N SER A 55 3.75 -9.99 -37.88
CA SER A 55 4.15 -9.03 -38.93
C SER A 55 3.30 -7.75 -38.98
N ARG A 56 2.14 -7.71 -38.30
CA ARG A 56 1.33 -6.49 -38.22
C ARG A 56 1.87 -5.47 -37.21
N LYS A 57 2.62 -5.91 -36.19
CA LYS A 57 3.22 -5.00 -35.20
C LYS A 57 4.49 -4.35 -35.70
N TYR A 58 5.33 -5.12 -36.40
CA TYR A 58 6.65 -4.68 -36.84
C TYR A 58 6.92 -5.06 -38.30
N MET A 59 7.55 -4.16 -39.04
CA MET A 59 8.08 -4.45 -40.38
C MET A 59 9.60 -4.63 -40.29
N ARG A 60 10.10 -5.73 -40.87
CA ARG A 60 11.52 -6.09 -40.84
C ARG A 60 12.20 -5.75 -42.17
N PHE A 61 13.37 -5.10 -42.10
CA PHE A 61 14.23 -4.73 -43.20
C PHE A 61 15.67 -5.20 -42.90
N GLY A 62 15.98 -6.44 -43.28
CA GLY A 62 17.23 -7.08 -42.87
C GLY A 62 17.30 -7.20 -41.34
N ASN A 63 18.25 -6.48 -40.73
CA ASN A 63 18.44 -6.46 -39.27
C ASN A 63 17.82 -5.24 -38.59
N LYS A 64 17.08 -4.42 -39.33
CA LYS A 64 16.35 -3.26 -38.83
C LYS A 64 14.85 -3.52 -38.83
N PHE A 65 14.13 -2.87 -37.93
CA PHE A 65 12.69 -2.98 -37.75
C PHE A 65 12.06 -1.59 -37.66
N SER A 66 10.84 -1.46 -38.16
CA SER A 66 9.97 -0.31 -37.89
C SER A 66 8.69 -0.75 -37.19
N VAL A 67 8.12 0.13 -36.39
CA VAL A 67 6.81 -0.08 -35.75
C VAL A 67 5.72 0.26 -36.78
N ASN A 68 4.79 -0.68 -36.98
CA ASN A 68 3.68 -0.51 -37.91
C ASN A 68 2.40 -0.06 -37.20
N LYS A 69 2.23 -0.46 -35.94
CA LYS A 69 1.03 -0.18 -35.15
C LYS A 69 1.41 0.20 -33.73
N GLU A 70 1.01 1.40 -33.32
CA GLU A 70 1.13 1.88 -31.94
C GLU A 70 -0.21 1.71 -31.21
N ASP A 71 -0.48 0.51 -30.72
CA ASP A 71 -1.64 0.22 -29.90
C ASP A 71 -1.29 0.11 -28.40
N HIS A 72 -2.29 -0.17 -27.58
CA HIS A 72 -2.11 -0.34 -26.13
C HIS A 72 -1.02 -1.36 -25.74
N PHE A 73 -0.77 -2.39 -26.56
CA PHE A 73 0.36 -3.32 -26.35
C PHE A 73 1.72 -2.69 -26.66
N TYR A 74 1.80 -1.87 -27.70
CA TYR A 74 2.99 -1.06 -27.97
C TYR A 74 3.25 -0.06 -26.83
N TYR A 75 2.22 0.65 -26.36
CA TYR A 75 2.38 1.65 -25.31
C TYR A 75 2.76 1.04 -23.95
N VAL A 76 2.20 -0.11 -23.57
CA VAL A 76 2.63 -0.82 -22.35
C VAL A 76 4.05 -1.40 -22.49
N THR A 77 4.43 -1.85 -23.69
CA THR A 77 5.76 -2.41 -23.94
C THR A 77 6.85 -1.35 -23.90
N THR A 78 6.55 -0.13 -24.36
CA THR A 78 7.48 1.01 -24.35
C THR A 78 7.38 1.87 -23.10
N GLY A 79 6.39 1.61 -22.24
CA GLY A 79 6.16 2.41 -21.05
C GLY A 79 5.60 3.80 -21.37
N ASN A 80 4.95 4.01 -22.52
CA ASN A 80 4.30 5.26 -22.89
C ASN A 80 2.98 5.43 -22.13
N TYR A 81 3.10 5.87 -20.88
CA TYR A 81 1.98 6.00 -19.94
C TYR A 81 0.85 6.89 -20.44
N GLU A 82 1.15 8.09 -20.96
CA GLU A 82 0.12 9.05 -21.39
C GLU A 82 -0.75 8.48 -22.51
N SER A 83 -0.10 7.90 -23.53
CA SER A 83 -0.82 7.32 -24.68
C SER A 83 -1.59 6.08 -24.27
N PHE A 84 -0.99 5.23 -23.43
CA PHE A 84 -1.65 4.05 -22.86
C PHE A 84 -2.93 4.42 -22.10
N VAL A 85 -2.83 5.33 -21.13
CA VAL A 85 -3.98 5.75 -20.31
C VAL A 85 -5.06 6.40 -21.16
N LYS A 86 -4.68 7.24 -22.13
CA LYS A 86 -5.62 7.87 -23.07
C LYS A 86 -6.40 6.83 -23.88
N GLU A 87 -5.75 5.77 -24.35
CA GLU A 87 -6.40 4.70 -25.11
C GLU A 87 -7.32 3.86 -24.25
N ILE A 88 -6.86 3.40 -23.08
CA ILE A 88 -7.68 2.61 -22.15
C ILE A 88 -8.90 3.40 -21.67
N ARG A 89 -8.78 4.72 -21.44
CA ARG A 89 -9.93 5.57 -21.06
C ARG A 89 -10.98 5.67 -22.17
N LYS A 90 -10.57 5.65 -23.43
CA LYS A 90 -11.50 5.63 -24.58
C LYS A 90 -12.21 4.28 -24.68
N GLN A 91 -11.50 3.19 -24.40
CA GLN A 91 -12.03 1.84 -24.53
C GLN A 91 -11.55 0.95 -23.38
N LYS A 92 -12.34 0.89 -22.30
CA LYS A 92 -12.01 0.09 -21.11
C LYS A 92 -11.88 -1.42 -21.40
N SER A 93 -12.55 -1.94 -22.44
CA SER A 93 -12.49 -3.37 -22.81
C SER A 93 -11.08 -3.84 -23.15
N LEU A 94 -10.18 -2.94 -23.56
CA LEU A 94 -8.78 -3.24 -23.88
C LEU A 94 -8.01 -3.80 -22.68
N LEU A 95 -8.45 -3.51 -21.44
CA LEU A 95 -7.83 -4.05 -20.22
C LEU A 95 -7.82 -5.58 -20.15
N ASN A 96 -8.79 -6.22 -20.80
CA ASN A 96 -8.97 -7.67 -20.78
C ASN A 96 -8.29 -8.36 -21.98
N GLU A 97 -7.73 -7.60 -22.92
CA GLU A 97 -7.06 -8.16 -24.08
C GLU A 97 -5.76 -8.85 -23.68
N ARG A 98 -5.39 -9.85 -24.48
CA ARG A 98 -4.13 -10.55 -24.40
C ARG A 98 -3.38 -10.39 -25.70
N ASP A 99 -2.06 -10.29 -25.60
CA ASP A 99 -1.25 -10.25 -26.81
C ASP A 99 -1.16 -11.64 -27.48
N GLU A 100 -0.43 -11.71 -28.59
CA GLU A 100 -0.22 -12.95 -29.36
C GLU A 100 0.43 -14.10 -28.55
N TYR A 101 0.99 -13.81 -27.37
CA TYR A 101 1.57 -14.79 -26.44
C TYR A 101 0.65 -15.09 -25.26
N GLY A 102 -0.60 -14.63 -25.28
CA GLY A 102 -1.55 -14.79 -24.19
C GLY A 102 -1.18 -13.99 -22.94
N ARG A 103 -0.36 -12.95 -23.05
CA ARG A 103 0.10 -12.14 -21.90
C ARG A 103 -0.87 -10.98 -21.66
N THR A 104 -1.18 -10.71 -20.39
CA THR A 104 -1.96 -9.53 -19.98
C THR A 104 -1.09 -8.27 -19.97
N LEU A 105 -1.74 -7.10 -20.00
CA LEU A 105 -1.07 -5.80 -19.89
C LEU A 105 -0.29 -5.68 -18.58
N LEU A 106 -0.85 -6.17 -17.47
CA LEU A 106 -0.18 -6.11 -16.16
C LEU A 106 1.10 -6.94 -16.14
N TYR A 107 1.08 -8.13 -16.76
CA TYR A 107 2.27 -8.96 -16.90
C TYR A 107 3.37 -8.27 -17.71
N ILE A 108 3.02 -7.66 -18.85
CA ILE A 108 3.99 -6.97 -19.72
C ILE A 108 4.60 -5.76 -19.00
N ALA A 109 3.78 -4.93 -18.35
CA ALA A 109 4.25 -3.78 -17.58
C ALA A 109 5.19 -4.21 -16.44
N ALA A 110 4.83 -5.29 -15.72
CA ALA A 110 5.61 -5.83 -14.62
C ALA A 110 6.96 -6.40 -15.07
N ARG A 111 6.97 -7.14 -16.19
CA ARG A 111 8.19 -7.65 -16.83
C ARG A 111 9.16 -6.55 -17.22
N ASN A 112 8.64 -5.45 -17.74
CA ASN A 112 9.46 -4.38 -18.32
C ASN A 112 9.82 -3.26 -17.32
N GLY A 113 9.32 -3.32 -16.09
CA GLY A 113 9.68 -2.36 -15.05
C GLY A 113 8.95 -1.01 -15.16
N PHE A 114 7.70 -1.00 -15.62
CA PHE A 114 6.88 0.21 -15.70
C PHE A 114 5.86 0.31 -14.57
N HIS A 115 6.37 0.72 -13.40
CA HIS A 115 5.59 0.86 -12.16
C HIS A 115 4.30 1.69 -12.35
N ASN A 116 4.38 2.85 -13.00
CA ASN A 116 3.23 3.74 -13.21
C ASN A 116 2.10 3.08 -14.01
N ILE A 117 2.44 2.28 -15.02
CA ILE A 117 1.44 1.52 -15.78
C ILE A 117 0.86 0.37 -14.94
N CYS A 118 1.70 -0.37 -14.18
CA CYS A 118 1.19 -1.38 -13.24
C CYS A 118 0.19 -0.77 -12.25
N HIS A 119 0.53 0.36 -11.64
CA HIS A 119 -0.32 1.05 -10.68
C HIS A 119 -1.66 1.46 -11.30
N PHE A 120 -1.65 2.04 -12.50
CA PHE A 120 -2.88 2.38 -13.22
C PHE A 120 -3.74 1.14 -13.54
N LEU A 121 -3.13 0.06 -14.03
CA LEU A 121 -3.84 -1.19 -14.36
C LEU A 121 -4.51 -1.82 -13.13
N LEU A 122 -3.85 -1.78 -11.98
CA LEU A 122 -4.38 -2.29 -10.71
C LEU A 122 -5.59 -1.46 -10.24
N ARG A 123 -5.49 -0.13 -10.30
CA ARG A 123 -6.63 0.76 -10.02
C ARG A 123 -7.77 0.60 -11.02
N ALA A 124 -7.45 0.28 -12.26
CA ALA A 124 -8.47 0.01 -13.28
C ALA A 124 -9.18 -1.35 -13.10
N GLY A 125 -8.87 -2.11 -12.04
CA GLY A 125 -9.56 -3.35 -11.70
C GLY A 125 -9.10 -4.58 -12.47
N CYS A 126 -7.89 -4.56 -13.05
CA CYS A 126 -7.33 -5.76 -13.69
C CYS A 126 -7.16 -6.90 -12.67
N ASN A 127 -7.43 -8.13 -13.08
CA ASN A 127 -7.18 -9.29 -12.23
C ASN A 127 -5.66 -9.49 -12.02
N ILE A 128 -5.20 -9.19 -10.81
CA ILE A 128 -3.79 -9.22 -10.41
C ILE A 128 -3.16 -10.62 -10.46
N ASN A 129 -3.99 -11.65 -10.33
CA ASN A 129 -3.56 -13.05 -10.26
C ASN A 129 -3.76 -13.81 -11.59
N GLU A 130 -4.04 -13.09 -12.68
CA GLU A 130 -4.15 -13.72 -14.00
C GLU A 130 -2.89 -14.50 -14.36
N ILE A 131 -3.10 -15.73 -14.82
CA ILE A 131 -2.04 -16.64 -15.24
C ILE A 131 -1.80 -16.53 -16.75
N GLN A 132 -0.52 -16.61 -17.11
CA GLN A 132 -0.06 -16.61 -18.50
C GLN A 132 0.02 -18.05 -19.01
N ILE A 133 0.34 -18.24 -20.29
CA ILE A 133 0.44 -19.56 -20.91
C ILE A 133 1.44 -20.47 -20.16
N ASP A 134 2.50 -19.92 -19.57
CA ASP A 134 3.49 -20.64 -18.77
C ASP A 134 3.09 -20.82 -17.29
N GLY A 135 1.89 -20.40 -16.90
CA GLY A 135 1.41 -20.38 -15.52
C GLY A 135 1.95 -19.22 -14.68
N SER A 136 2.78 -18.34 -15.24
CA SER A 136 3.35 -17.21 -14.50
C SER A 136 2.34 -16.08 -14.33
N THR A 137 2.40 -15.40 -13.18
CA THR A 137 1.64 -14.17 -12.89
C THR A 137 2.51 -12.91 -13.05
N ALA A 138 1.93 -11.72 -12.93
CA ALA A 138 2.70 -10.48 -12.93
C ALA A 138 3.75 -10.43 -11.80
N LEU A 139 3.47 -11.04 -10.65
CA LEU A 139 4.41 -11.12 -9.53
C LEU A 139 5.63 -11.99 -9.85
N HIS A 140 5.44 -13.09 -10.60
CA HIS A 140 6.56 -13.90 -11.12
C HIS A 140 7.45 -13.06 -12.04
N ALA A 141 6.85 -12.31 -12.97
CA ALA A 141 7.59 -11.47 -13.91
C ALA A 141 8.40 -10.39 -13.17
N ALA A 142 7.77 -9.63 -12.28
CA ALA A 142 8.46 -8.59 -11.51
C ALA A 142 9.64 -9.16 -10.70
N ALA A 143 9.45 -10.34 -10.08
CA ALA A 143 10.49 -11.00 -9.30
C ALA A 143 11.65 -11.51 -10.18
N PHE A 144 11.36 -12.15 -11.31
CA PHE A 144 12.35 -12.74 -12.21
C PHE A 144 13.20 -11.68 -12.95
N TYR A 145 12.57 -10.59 -13.36
CA TYR A 145 13.23 -9.50 -14.08
C TYR A 145 13.85 -8.45 -13.16
N GLY A 146 13.54 -8.46 -11.87
CA GLY A 146 14.26 -7.69 -10.86
C GLY A 146 13.65 -6.34 -10.51
N HIS A 147 12.34 -6.20 -10.69
CA HIS A 147 11.62 -4.95 -10.44
C HIS A 147 11.01 -4.93 -9.05
N GLN A 148 11.86 -4.73 -8.03
CA GLN A 148 11.42 -4.75 -6.63
C GLN A 148 10.26 -3.80 -6.33
N SER A 149 10.30 -2.56 -6.84
CA SER A 149 9.21 -1.60 -6.60
C SER A 149 7.86 -2.05 -7.19
N ILE A 150 7.86 -2.93 -8.19
CA ILE A 150 6.65 -3.54 -8.75
C ILE A 150 6.25 -4.77 -7.94
N VAL A 151 7.21 -5.58 -7.47
CA VAL A 151 6.93 -6.66 -6.51
C VAL A 151 6.21 -6.11 -5.28
N GLU A 152 6.73 -4.99 -4.75
CA GLU A 152 6.14 -4.31 -3.60
C GLU A 152 4.71 -3.83 -3.89
N LEU A 153 4.50 -3.18 -5.03
CA LEU A 153 3.20 -2.70 -5.48
C LEU A 153 2.19 -3.85 -5.66
N LEU A 154 2.59 -4.93 -6.31
CA LEU A 154 1.71 -6.08 -6.55
C LEU A 154 1.29 -6.73 -5.23
N LEU A 155 2.22 -6.89 -4.28
CA LEU A 155 1.88 -7.42 -2.96
C LEU A 155 0.98 -6.46 -2.16
N GLU A 156 1.11 -5.15 -2.36
CA GLU A 156 0.20 -4.17 -1.75
C GLU A 156 -1.24 -4.30 -2.27
N TYR A 157 -1.40 -4.63 -3.55
CA TYR A 157 -2.70 -4.97 -4.15
C TYR A 157 -3.05 -6.46 -4.01
N GLU A 158 -2.49 -7.14 -3.01
CA GLU A 158 -2.87 -8.50 -2.60
C GLU A 158 -2.59 -9.57 -3.67
N ALA A 159 -1.53 -9.40 -4.47
CA ALA A 159 -1.07 -10.45 -5.37
C ALA A 159 -0.74 -11.71 -4.58
N ASN A 160 -1.21 -12.86 -5.05
CA ASN A 160 -1.00 -14.13 -4.36
C ASN A 160 0.43 -14.64 -4.59
N PRO A 161 1.29 -14.69 -3.55
CA PRO A 161 2.67 -15.13 -3.69
C PRO A 161 2.83 -16.65 -3.63
N LYS A 162 1.73 -17.40 -3.52
CA LYS A 162 1.73 -18.87 -3.41
C LYS A 162 1.42 -19.58 -4.73
N ILE A 163 1.03 -18.85 -5.77
CA ILE A 163 0.75 -19.42 -7.10
C ILE A 163 2.03 -20.05 -7.66
N ARG A 164 1.93 -21.26 -8.20
CA ARG A 164 3.04 -21.95 -8.88
C ARG A 164 2.86 -21.84 -10.39
N ASN A 165 3.94 -21.48 -11.10
CA ASN A 165 3.98 -21.56 -12.56
C ASN A 165 4.09 -23.03 -13.03
N LYS A 166 4.12 -23.27 -14.34
CA LYS A 166 4.24 -24.63 -14.91
C LYS A 166 5.57 -25.32 -14.62
N PHE A 167 6.58 -24.57 -14.17
CA PHE A 167 7.87 -25.10 -13.71
C PHE A 167 7.83 -25.52 -12.23
N GLY A 168 6.70 -25.32 -11.56
CA GLY A 168 6.52 -25.62 -10.14
C GLY A 168 7.01 -24.50 -9.23
N ASN A 169 7.51 -23.37 -9.76
CA ASN A 169 8.10 -22.31 -8.97
C ASN A 169 7.05 -21.28 -8.54
N LYS A 170 7.15 -20.78 -7.31
CA LYS A 170 6.47 -19.59 -6.80
C LYS A 170 7.22 -18.31 -7.22
N PRO A 171 6.61 -17.11 -7.15
CA PRO A 171 7.31 -15.87 -7.48
C PRO A 171 8.60 -15.64 -6.70
N GLN A 172 8.62 -16.04 -5.43
CA GLN A 172 9.80 -15.96 -4.57
C GLN A 172 10.96 -16.85 -5.08
N GLU A 173 10.64 -18.02 -5.63
CA GLU A 173 11.62 -19.00 -6.13
C GLU A 173 12.19 -18.54 -7.49
N GLU A 174 11.45 -17.72 -8.24
CA GLU A 174 11.91 -17.06 -9.48
C GLU A 174 12.69 -15.75 -9.24
N ALA A 175 12.75 -15.26 -8.00
CA ALA A 175 13.35 -13.96 -7.66
C ALA A 175 14.81 -13.88 -8.10
N CYS A 176 15.18 -12.79 -8.78
CA CYS A 176 16.53 -12.66 -9.32
C CYS A 176 17.60 -12.27 -8.28
N SER A 177 17.20 -11.86 -7.09
CA SER A 177 18.09 -11.43 -6.02
C SER A 177 17.51 -11.83 -4.66
N GLN A 178 18.39 -11.99 -3.67
CA GLN A 178 17.99 -12.27 -2.29
C GLN A 178 17.10 -11.14 -1.72
N GLN A 179 17.39 -9.89 -2.07
CA GLN A 179 16.58 -8.74 -1.66
C GLN A 179 15.10 -8.85 -2.07
N ILE A 180 14.83 -9.28 -3.30
CA ILE A 180 13.44 -9.48 -3.78
C ILE A 180 12.79 -10.68 -3.10
N LYS A 181 13.57 -11.75 -2.91
CA LYS A 181 13.13 -12.94 -2.17
C LYS A 181 12.69 -12.57 -0.75
N ASP A 182 13.49 -11.77 -0.05
CA ASP A 182 13.19 -11.29 1.31
C ASP A 182 12.03 -10.29 1.32
N CYS A 183 11.91 -9.45 0.29
CA CYS A 183 10.75 -8.57 0.10
C CYS A 183 9.44 -9.35 0.03
N ILE A 184 9.40 -10.44 -0.76
CA ILE A 184 8.20 -11.29 -0.85
C ILE A 184 7.92 -11.97 0.49
N LEU A 185 8.94 -12.57 1.11
CA LEU A 185 8.80 -13.26 2.41
C LEU A 185 8.29 -12.33 3.51
N SER A 186 8.94 -11.18 3.70
CA SER A 186 8.60 -10.23 4.76
C SER A 186 7.20 -9.64 4.62
N LYS A 187 6.66 -9.59 3.39
CA LYS A 187 5.27 -9.18 3.13
C LYS A 187 4.26 -10.33 3.25
N THR A 188 4.73 -11.58 3.32
CA THR A 188 3.90 -12.77 3.59
C THR A 188 3.75 -13.12 5.07
N ASP A 189 4.61 -12.56 5.93
CA ASP A 189 4.56 -12.78 7.36
C ASP A 189 3.25 -12.26 7.97
N ASP A 190 2.58 -13.07 8.79
CA ASP A 190 1.37 -12.66 9.49
C ASP A 190 1.70 -12.00 10.84
N LYS A 191 2.16 -10.76 10.76
CA LYS A 191 2.58 -9.95 11.90
C LYS A 191 1.47 -9.73 12.92
N ILE A 192 0.23 -9.52 12.47
CA ILE A 192 -0.93 -9.27 13.35
C ILE A 192 -1.22 -10.51 14.21
N ASN A 193 -1.26 -11.71 13.62
CA ASN A 193 -1.47 -12.92 14.41
C ASN A 193 -0.27 -13.24 15.32
N SER A 194 0.95 -12.95 14.86
CA SER A 194 2.14 -13.07 15.71
C SER A 194 2.06 -12.17 16.95
N LEU A 195 1.65 -10.90 16.77
CA LEU A 195 1.40 -9.95 17.85
C LEU A 195 0.27 -10.43 18.78
N LEU A 196 -0.84 -10.93 18.23
CA LEU A 196 -1.93 -11.48 19.03
C LEU A 196 -1.45 -12.60 19.97
N ASN A 197 -0.66 -13.54 19.44
CA ASN A 197 -0.13 -14.66 20.21
C ASN A 197 0.81 -14.17 21.32
N GLN A 198 1.68 -13.21 21.01
CA GLN A 198 2.53 -12.57 22.01
C GLN A 198 1.72 -11.86 23.10
N LEU A 199 0.68 -11.10 22.74
CA LEU A 199 -0.16 -10.39 23.71
C LEU A 199 -0.97 -11.36 24.58
N LYS A 200 -1.43 -12.48 24.00
CA LYS A 200 -2.13 -13.55 24.74
C LYS A 200 -1.24 -14.22 25.77
N SER A 201 0.03 -14.51 25.45
CA SER A 201 0.95 -15.14 26.40
C SER A 201 1.24 -14.26 27.62
N HIS A 202 1.08 -12.95 27.49
CA HIS A 202 1.20 -11.98 28.59
C HIS A 202 -0.15 -11.64 29.25
N GLY A 203 -1.25 -12.30 28.85
CA GLY A 203 -2.58 -12.03 29.39
C GLY A 203 -3.19 -10.68 28.98
N LEU A 204 -2.57 -9.96 28.04
CA LEU A 204 -2.95 -8.59 27.63
C LEU A 204 -4.07 -8.55 26.57
N ALA A 205 -4.30 -9.64 25.84
CA ALA A 205 -5.31 -9.70 24.78
C ALA A 205 -6.24 -10.91 24.92
N LYS A 206 -7.51 -10.75 24.53
CA LYS A 206 -8.53 -11.82 24.57
C LYS A 206 -8.57 -12.60 23.26
N ASN A 207 -8.90 -11.94 22.16
CA ASN A 207 -9.06 -12.55 20.84
C ASN A 207 -8.90 -11.52 19.72
N LEU A 208 -8.95 -12.01 18.48
CA LEU A 208 -8.96 -11.21 17.26
C LEU A 208 -10.37 -11.25 16.66
N VAL A 209 -10.90 -10.09 16.32
CA VAL A 209 -12.15 -9.92 15.58
C VAL A 209 -11.82 -9.46 14.17
N VAL A 210 -12.44 -10.06 13.17
CA VAL A 210 -12.27 -9.70 11.76
C VAL A 210 -13.47 -8.86 11.33
N ILE A 211 -13.21 -7.74 10.65
CA ILE A 211 -14.21 -6.83 10.10
C ILE A 211 -14.26 -7.06 8.60
N LYS A 212 -15.45 -7.37 8.08
CA LYS A 212 -15.65 -7.68 6.65
C LYS A 212 -16.60 -6.70 5.97
N TYR A 213 -16.39 -6.50 4.68
CA TYR A 213 -17.28 -5.76 3.77
C TYR A 213 -17.33 -6.48 2.42
N PHE A 214 -18.54 -6.85 1.96
CA PHE A 214 -18.75 -7.74 0.80
C PHE A 214 -17.80 -8.95 0.79
N ASP A 215 -17.75 -9.67 1.92
CA ASP A 215 -16.86 -10.81 2.17
C ASP A 215 -15.34 -10.54 2.15
N ARG A 216 -14.91 -9.31 1.88
CA ARG A 216 -13.51 -8.89 1.97
C ARG A 216 -13.16 -8.49 3.39
N ILE A 217 -11.98 -8.88 3.87
CA ILE A 217 -11.48 -8.44 5.17
C ILE A 217 -10.94 -7.02 5.03
N ILE A 218 -11.62 -6.08 5.68
CA ILE A 218 -11.25 -4.65 5.66
C ILE A 218 -10.63 -4.20 6.98
N GLY A 219 -10.79 -4.99 8.04
CA GLY A 219 -10.18 -4.69 9.33
C GLY A 219 -9.93 -5.93 10.17
N LYS A 220 -8.94 -5.84 11.07
CA LYS A 220 -8.61 -6.84 12.08
C LYS A 220 -8.47 -6.12 13.42
N LYS A 221 -9.11 -6.61 14.47
CA LYS A 221 -9.15 -5.95 15.79
C LYS A 221 -8.72 -6.91 16.89
N ILE A 222 -7.61 -6.61 17.57
CA ILE A 222 -7.13 -7.34 18.74
C ILE A 222 -7.77 -6.72 19.99
N LEU A 223 -8.64 -7.46 20.67
CA LEU A 223 -9.30 -6.98 21.89
C LEU A 223 -8.37 -7.05 23.09
N ARG A 224 -8.23 -5.93 23.82
CA ARG A 224 -7.46 -5.88 25.06
C ARG A 224 -8.20 -6.61 26.17
N ASN A 225 -7.44 -7.28 27.03
CA ASN A 225 -7.95 -7.83 28.27
C ASN A 225 -8.05 -6.73 29.33
N LEU A 226 -9.27 -6.22 29.56
CA LEU A 226 -9.51 -5.13 30.51
C LEU A 226 -9.45 -5.58 31.98
N ASP A 227 -9.68 -6.88 32.24
CA ASP A 227 -9.67 -7.46 33.58
C ASP A 227 -8.29 -7.32 34.26
N TYR A 228 -7.24 -7.09 33.46
CA TYR A 228 -5.87 -6.84 33.90
C TYR A 228 -5.59 -5.38 34.31
N CYS A 229 -6.37 -4.39 33.83
CA CYS A 229 -5.99 -2.97 33.93
C CYS A 229 -7.05 -2.01 34.47
N SER A 230 -8.33 -2.38 34.56
CA SER A 230 -9.36 -1.41 34.97
C SER A 230 -10.23 -1.89 36.12
N GLU A 231 -10.48 -0.99 37.06
CA GLU A 231 -11.51 -1.12 38.09
C GLU A 231 -12.94 -1.09 37.51
N TYR A 232 -13.07 -0.69 36.24
CA TYR A 232 -14.35 -0.55 35.54
C TYR A 232 -14.66 -1.77 34.67
N SER A 233 -15.92 -2.21 34.67
CA SER A 233 -16.39 -3.23 33.72
C SER A 233 -16.48 -2.66 32.29
N THR A 234 -16.39 -3.54 31.28
CA THR A 234 -16.60 -3.16 29.88
C THR A 234 -17.98 -2.51 29.66
N SER A 235 -19.02 -2.98 30.36
CA SER A 235 -20.37 -2.41 30.28
C SER A 235 -20.43 -0.97 30.82
N HIS A 236 -19.70 -0.67 31.90
CA HIS A 236 -19.61 0.68 32.44
C HIS A 236 -18.94 1.63 31.43
N LEU A 237 -17.82 1.22 30.85
CA LEU A 237 -17.11 2.03 29.85
C LEU A 237 -17.98 2.30 28.62
N ASN A 238 -18.66 1.29 28.09
CA ASN A 238 -19.51 1.47 26.92
C ASN A 238 -20.70 2.42 27.18
N LYS A 239 -21.21 2.47 28.42
CA LYS A 239 -22.35 3.30 28.78
C LYS A 239 -21.99 4.76 29.08
N TYR A 240 -20.84 4.99 29.71
CA TYR A 240 -20.49 6.30 30.25
C TYR A 240 -19.26 6.95 29.61
N TRP A 241 -18.52 6.24 28.75
CA TRP A 241 -17.30 6.74 28.13
C TRP A 241 -17.41 6.75 26.59
N THR A 242 -16.93 7.83 26.00
CA THR A 242 -16.97 8.07 24.55
C THR A 242 -15.92 7.23 23.85
N LEU A 243 -16.26 6.65 22.69
CA LEU A 243 -15.31 5.94 21.82
C LEU A 243 -14.40 6.94 21.11
N ALA A 244 -13.10 6.66 21.05
CA ALA A 244 -12.14 7.46 20.30
C ALA A 244 -11.00 6.60 19.74
N TRP A 245 -10.36 7.06 18.67
CA TRP A 245 -9.29 6.36 18.00
C TRP A 245 -8.00 7.17 17.91
N HIS A 246 -6.91 6.46 17.63
CA HIS A 246 -5.58 7.06 17.54
C HIS A 246 -4.69 6.25 16.59
N GLY A 247 -4.13 6.89 15.57
CA GLY A 247 -3.10 6.30 14.71
C GLY A 247 -1.78 6.16 15.44
N THR A 248 -1.12 5.01 15.32
CA THR A 248 0.18 4.78 15.99
C THR A 248 1.14 3.98 15.12
N ARG A 249 2.31 3.66 15.68
CA ARG A 249 3.33 2.82 15.05
C ARG A 249 3.30 1.41 15.62
N TYR A 250 3.45 0.41 14.76
CA TYR A 250 3.39 -1.00 15.13
C TYR A 250 4.38 -1.36 16.24
N LYS A 251 5.59 -0.81 16.20
CA LYS A 251 6.62 -1.05 17.23
C LYS A 251 6.20 -0.68 18.66
N TYR A 252 5.18 0.17 18.84
CA TYR A 252 4.71 0.60 20.17
C TYR A 252 3.52 -0.22 20.70
N LEU A 253 2.94 -1.10 19.89
CA LEU A 253 1.67 -1.75 20.21
C LEU A 253 1.70 -2.61 21.49
N SER A 254 2.78 -3.36 21.72
CA SER A 254 2.92 -4.15 22.94
C SER A 254 2.98 -3.27 24.19
N SER A 255 3.71 -2.16 24.13
CA SER A 255 3.79 -1.19 25.23
C SER A 255 2.44 -0.53 25.49
N ILE A 256 1.72 -0.12 24.43
CA ILE A 256 0.39 0.48 24.53
C ILE A 256 -0.62 -0.50 25.15
N MET A 257 -0.54 -1.79 24.80
CA MET A 257 -1.41 -2.82 25.37
C MET A 257 -1.10 -3.10 26.84
N GLN A 258 0.17 -3.01 27.23
CA GLN A 258 0.59 -3.22 28.60
C GLN A 258 0.26 -2.03 29.50
N TYR A 259 0.60 -0.82 29.06
CA TYR A 259 0.62 0.37 29.91
C TYR A 259 -0.43 1.43 29.53
N GLY A 260 -1.18 1.23 28.44
CA GLY A 260 -2.06 2.24 27.89
C GLY A 260 -1.31 3.33 27.10
N LEU A 261 -2.03 4.39 26.72
CA LEU A 261 -1.44 5.56 26.08
C LEU A 261 -0.84 6.48 27.14
N GLN A 262 0.49 6.55 27.18
CA GLN A 262 1.23 7.35 28.14
C GLN A 262 1.47 8.76 27.63
N SER A 263 1.46 9.76 28.52
CA SER A 263 2.05 11.07 28.21
C SER A 263 3.53 10.90 27.87
N ALA A 264 4.04 11.60 26.86
CA ALA A 264 5.49 11.54 26.63
C ALA A 264 6.25 12.18 27.81
N GLY A 265 7.38 11.56 28.18
CA GLY A 265 8.15 11.89 29.38
C GLY A 265 7.81 11.08 30.63
N THR A 266 6.84 10.15 30.58
CA THR A 266 6.53 9.27 31.72
C THR A 266 7.69 8.31 31.98
N VAL A 267 8.26 8.36 33.19
CA VAL A 267 9.37 7.49 33.61
C VAL A 267 8.80 6.18 34.18
N LEU A 268 8.90 5.08 33.43
CA LEU A 268 8.55 3.75 33.94
C LEU A 268 9.75 2.98 34.51
N SER A 269 10.94 3.17 33.93
CA SER A 269 12.25 2.73 34.43
C SER A 269 13.36 3.34 33.56
N SER A 270 14.59 3.42 34.08
CA SER A 270 15.75 4.05 33.41
C SER A 270 16.10 3.49 32.03
N GLU A 271 15.61 2.29 31.69
CA GLU A 271 15.88 1.57 30.45
C GLU A 271 14.82 1.79 29.35
N HIS A 272 13.67 2.39 29.68
CA HIS A 272 12.51 2.51 28.78
C HIS A 272 12.24 3.95 28.33
N ARG A 273 13.28 4.77 28.15
CA ARG A 273 13.12 6.07 27.50
C ARG A 273 12.65 5.85 26.07
N VAL A 274 11.39 6.14 25.77
CA VAL A 274 10.98 6.47 24.40
C VAL A 274 11.58 7.85 24.11
N SER A 275 12.87 7.89 23.75
CA SER A 275 13.49 9.13 23.28
C SER A 275 13.07 9.38 21.83
N THR A 276 12.68 10.61 21.54
CA THR A 276 12.48 11.09 20.18
C THR A 276 13.84 11.14 19.48
N GLN A 277 13.97 10.56 18.29
CA GLN A 277 15.20 10.72 17.48
C GLN A 277 15.47 12.21 17.22
N GLU A 278 16.74 12.56 17.06
CA GLU A 278 17.20 13.93 16.75
C GLU A 278 16.48 14.47 15.49
N GLY A 279 15.83 15.63 15.61
CA GLY A 279 15.01 16.22 14.54
C GLY A 279 13.49 16.05 14.69
N HIS A 280 13.00 15.23 15.63
CA HIS A 280 11.57 15.15 15.95
C HIS A 280 11.14 16.18 17.01
N ILE A 281 9.94 16.75 16.85
CA ILE A 281 9.35 17.75 17.76
C ILE A 281 9.10 17.11 19.13
N HIS A 282 9.68 17.69 20.19
CA HIS A 282 9.51 17.22 21.56
C HIS A 282 8.13 17.57 22.15
N LEU A 283 7.75 16.79 23.18
CA LEU A 283 6.86 17.22 24.26
C LEU A 283 7.11 18.71 24.62
N ASN A 284 6.08 19.56 24.77
CA ASN A 284 6.28 20.91 25.33
C ASN A 284 7.01 21.92 24.45
N ILE A 285 7.11 21.64 23.15
CA ILE A 285 7.49 22.65 22.17
C ILE A 285 6.23 23.20 21.50
N LYS A 286 6.12 24.53 21.53
CA LYS A 286 5.13 25.28 20.80
C LYS A 286 5.54 25.35 19.33
N VAL A 287 4.75 24.75 18.44
CA VAL A 287 4.98 24.79 16.99
C VAL A 287 3.87 25.62 16.37
N GLY A 288 4.19 26.84 15.96
CA GLY A 288 3.20 27.87 15.64
C GLY A 288 2.51 28.40 16.90
N SER A 289 1.17 28.38 16.93
CA SER A 289 0.35 28.80 18.08
C SER A 289 -0.04 27.65 19.02
N ILE A 290 0.21 26.39 18.63
CA ILE A 290 -0.23 25.21 19.37
C ILE A 290 0.91 24.71 20.27
N GLU A 291 0.66 24.77 21.57
CA GLU A 291 1.53 24.20 22.60
C GLU A 291 1.35 22.68 22.68
N ASN A 292 2.44 21.93 22.82
CA ASN A 292 2.47 20.46 22.91
C ASN A 292 1.97 19.75 21.64
N TRP A 293 2.60 19.99 20.48
CA TRP A 293 2.18 19.42 19.20
C TRP A 293 2.08 17.88 19.18
N ALA A 294 2.92 17.15 19.92
CA ALA A 294 2.78 15.69 20.04
C ALA A 294 1.58 15.24 20.93
N ASN A 295 1.07 16.11 21.84
CA ASN A 295 -0.22 15.90 22.51
C ASN A 295 -1.41 16.27 21.60
N ALA A 296 -1.15 16.94 20.47
CA ALA A 296 -2.15 17.21 19.44
C ALA A 296 -2.37 16.00 18.51
N ILE A 297 -1.64 14.89 18.65
CA ILE A 297 -1.91 13.65 17.90
C ILE A 297 -3.28 13.03 18.29
N PHE A 298 -3.91 13.53 19.35
CA PHE A 298 -5.27 13.20 19.74
C PHE A 298 -6.36 14.02 19.03
N ILE A 299 -6.07 14.70 17.92
CA ILE A 299 -6.92 15.67 17.21
C ILE A 299 -7.35 15.09 15.85
N SER A 300 -8.65 14.76 15.68
CA SER A 300 -9.37 14.54 14.39
C SER A 300 -9.23 13.20 13.65
N PRO A 301 -10.04 12.93 12.59
CA PRO A 301 -10.65 11.64 12.29
C PRO A 301 -9.53 10.62 12.03
N SER A 302 -9.30 9.78 13.03
CA SER A 302 -7.98 9.18 13.27
C SER A 302 -7.54 8.21 12.18
N ILE A 303 -8.47 7.82 11.32
CA ILE A 303 -8.25 6.95 10.16
C ILE A 303 -7.42 7.64 9.08
N PHE A 304 -7.58 8.95 8.86
CA PHE A 304 -6.82 9.69 7.83
C PHE A 304 -5.37 9.93 8.25
N TYR A 305 -5.12 10.20 9.53
CA TYR A 305 -3.75 10.22 10.09
C TYR A 305 -3.11 8.83 10.09
N ALA A 306 -3.88 7.77 10.30
CA ALA A 306 -3.37 6.40 10.21
C ALA A 306 -3.07 5.97 8.76
N ALA A 307 -3.76 6.55 7.77
CA ALA A 307 -3.45 6.32 6.37
C ALA A 307 -2.13 7.00 5.96
N ASP A 308 -1.75 8.12 6.58
CA ASP A 308 -0.55 8.87 6.25
C ASP A 308 0.75 8.16 6.66
N ARG A 309 1.72 8.08 5.73
CA ARG A 309 3.00 7.36 5.90
C ARG A 309 3.92 7.99 6.95
N VAL A 310 3.81 9.29 7.19
CA VAL A 310 4.67 10.04 8.13
C VAL A 310 4.21 9.79 9.57
N TYR A 311 2.90 9.74 9.77
CA TYR A 311 2.30 9.67 11.11
C TYR A 311 2.02 8.25 11.60
N SER A 312 1.77 7.28 10.71
CA SER A 312 1.53 5.88 11.08
C SER A 312 2.48 4.91 10.40
N GLU A 313 2.92 3.90 11.16
CA GLU A 313 3.73 2.81 10.61
C GLU A 313 2.80 1.85 9.88
N ARG A 314 2.92 1.81 8.55
CA ARG A 314 2.24 0.83 7.72
C ARG A 314 2.96 -0.52 7.86
N ILE A 315 2.22 -1.57 8.19
CA ILE A 315 2.78 -2.93 8.30
C ILE A 315 2.19 -3.86 7.25
N PHE A 316 2.98 -4.87 6.89
CA PHE A 316 2.47 -5.99 6.12
C PHE A 316 2.05 -7.10 7.08
N SER A 317 0.87 -7.66 6.82
CA SER A 317 0.39 -8.87 7.48
C SER A 317 -0.44 -9.64 6.48
N ASP A 318 -0.14 -10.93 6.30
CA ASP A 318 -1.00 -11.82 5.50
C ASP A 318 -1.13 -11.35 4.02
N ASN A 319 -0.02 -10.87 3.44
CA ASN A 319 0.06 -10.26 2.10
C ASN A 319 -0.76 -8.97 1.90
N GLN A 320 -1.21 -8.35 2.99
CA GLN A 320 -1.96 -7.10 2.93
C GLN A 320 -1.22 -6.01 3.69
N ARG A 321 -1.39 -4.77 3.26
CA ARG A 321 -0.85 -3.60 3.93
C ARG A 321 -1.90 -3.02 4.88
N TRP A 322 -1.52 -2.82 6.12
CA TRP A 322 -2.42 -2.36 7.17
C TRP A 322 -1.91 -1.05 7.76
N CYS A 323 -2.82 -0.12 8.03
CA CYS A 323 -2.57 0.95 8.98
C CYS A 323 -2.87 0.48 10.40
N VAL A 324 -2.24 1.13 11.38
CA VAL A 324 -2.33 0.74 12.79
C VAL A 324 -3.05 1.84 13.56
N LEU A 325 -4.14 1.44 14.19
CA LEU A 325 -4.99 2.25 15.04
C LEU A 325 -5.07 1.64 16.45
N VAL A 326 -5.34 2.50 17.41
CA VAL A 326 -5.66 2.13 18.79
C VAL A 326 -7.07 2.58 19.07
N GLU A 327 -7.90 1.65 19.55
CA GLU A 327 -9.22 1.97 20.06
C GLU A 327 -9.15 2.30 21.54
N THR A 328 -9.82 3.39 21.91
CA THR A 328 -9.83 3.90 23.27
C THR A 328 -11.23 4.30 23.72
N ARG A 329 -11.46 4.24 25.03
CA ARG A 329 -12.60 4.84 25.72
C ARG A 329 -12.11 6.07 26.46
N VAL A 330 -12.82 7.18 26.31
CA VAL A 330 -12.46 8.48 26.89
C VAL A 330 -13.57 8.98 27.80
N LYS A 331 -13.22 9.45 29.00
CA LYS A 331 -14.20 9.98 29.94
C LYS A 331 -14.81 11.29 29.40
N PRO A 332 -16.14 11.47 29.43
CA PRO A 332 -16.75 12.73 29.06
C PRO A 332 -16.22 13.87 29.92
N SER A 333 -15.91 15.02 29.30
CA SER A 333 -15.19 16.20 29.84
C SER A 333 -13.65 16.20 29.72
N SER A 334 -13.04 15.10 29.25
CA SER A 334 -11.59 15.05 28.99
C SER A 334 -11.21 15.37 27.55
N PHE A 335 -12.14 15.98 26.81
CA PHE A 335 -11.95 16.39 25.43
C PHE A 335 -12.14 17.89 25.26
N THR A 336 -11.26 18.52 24.46
CA THR A 336 -11.37 19.92 24.05
C THR A 336 -11.79 20.00 22.58
N LYS A 337 -12.74 20.90 22.27
CA LYS A 337 -13.23 21.15 20.89
C LYS A 337 -12.41 22.27 20.24
N HIS A 338 -11.85 22.04 19.07
CA HIS A 338 -11.11 23.03 18.28
C HIS A 338 -11.80 23.26 16.92
N LYS A 339 -11.96 24.51 16.50
CA LYS A 339 -12.49 24.81 15.15
C LYS A 339 -11.46 24.45 14.07
N GLN A 340 -11.92 23.83 12.98
CA GLN A 340 -11.09 23.38 11.84
C GLN A 340 -10.26 24.50 11.18
N THR A 341 -10.64 25.77 11.35
CA THR A 341 -9.92 26.96 10.86
C THR A 341 -8.49 27.11 11.39
N LEU A 342 -8.10 26.40 12.46
CA LEU A 342 -6.74 26.40 13.00
C LEU A 342 -5.70 25.73 12.09
N LEU A 343 -6.13 24.94 11.11
CA LEU A 343 -5.23 24.24 10.18
C LEU A 343 -4.94 25.01 8.88
N ASN A 344 -5.62 26.14 8.64
CA ASN A 344 -5.48 26.94 7.41
C ASN A 344 -4.46 28.08 7.56
N GLN A 345 -3.72 28.15 8.67
CA GLN A 345 -2.85 29.30 8.99
C GLN A 345 -1.37 28.95 9.18
N ARG A 346 -0.84 27.88 8.57
CA ARG A 346 0.62 27.70 8.56
C ARG A 346 1.19 27.31 7.22
N GLU A 347 2.40 27.80 6.99
CA GLU A 347 3.31 27.30 5.98
C GLU A 347 3.68 25.83 6.30
N LEU A 348 3.67 24.99 5.28
CA LEU A 348 4.03 23.59 5.37
C LEU A 348 5.47 23.45 5.84
N LEU A 349 5.71 22.59 6.83
CA LEU A 349 7.07 22.24 7.24
C LEU A 349 7.74 21.37 6.16
N PRO A 350 9.09 21.37 6.06
CA PRO A 350 9.80 20.48 5.14
C PRO A 350 9.41 19.02 5.36
N GLY A 351 8.82 18.38 4.34
CA GLY A 351 8.36 16.99 4.38
C GLY A 351 6.85 16.82 4.62
N GLU A 352 6.08 17.90 4.79
CA GLU A 352 4.62 17.82 4.77
C GLU A 352 4.10 17.72 3.32
N PRO A 353 3.06 16.90 3.06
CA PRO A 353 2.49 16.77 1.72
C PRO A 353 1.91 18.10 1.24
N GLU A 354 2.24 18.47 -0.01
CA GLU A 354 1.85 19.74 -0.64
C GLU A 354 0.34 19.86 -0.91
N ASP A 355 -0.34 18.72 -1.13
CA ASP A 355 -1.78 18.67 -1.40
C ASP A 355 -2.58 18.43 -0.12
N LEU A 356 -3.33 19.44 0.33
CA LEU A 356 -4.24 19.41 1.50
C LEU A 356 -5.50 18.52 1.31
N GLU A 357 -5.56 17.70 0.25
CA GLU A 357 -6.78 17.11 -0.32
C GLU A 357 -7.36 15.84 0.35
N TYR A 358 -6.85 15.39 1.50
CA TYR A 358 -7.43 14.22 2.20
C TYR A 358 -8.20 14.54 3.49
N ARG A 359 -8.72 15.77 3.60
CA ARG A 359 -9.69 16.12 4.65
C ARG A 359 -11.10 15.83 4.13
N VAL A 360 -11.54 14.57 4.24
CA VAL A 360 -12.97 14.27 4.09
C VAL A 360 -13.68 14.98 5.25
N ALA A 361 -14.48 16.00 4.93
CA ALA A 361 -15.36 16.63 5.89
C ALA A 361 -16.35 15.57 6.39
N VAL A 362 -16.32 15.28 7.69
CA VAL A 362 -17.43 14.56 8.33
C VAL A 362 -18.63 15.47 8.16
N LYS A 363 -19.66 15.05 7.41
CA LYS A 363 -20.93 15.79 7.31
C LYS A 363 -21.63 15.78 8.66
N SER A 364 -21.19 16.64 9.56
CA SER A 364 -21.93 17.10 10.72
C SER A 364 -21.83 18.62 10.72
N ASP A 365 -22.94 19.32 10.96
CA ASP A 365 -23.10 20.77 10.77
C ASP A 365 -22.16 21.67 11.60
N GLU A 366 -21.16 21.12 12.28
CA GLU A 366 -20.12 21.88 12.94
C GLU A 366 -18.73 21.24 12.80
N ASP A 367 -17.86 21.86 11.99
CA ASP A 367 -16.45 21.50 11.74
C ASP A 367 -15.56 21.67 13.00
N PHE A 368 -15.72 20.77 13.97
CA PHE A 368 -14.92 20.72 15.19
C PHE A 368 -14.05 19.47 15.25
N ILE A 369 -12.83 19.68 15.72
CA ILE A 369 -11.90 18.63 16.09
C ILE A 369 -11.94 18.37 17.59
N LEU A 370 -12.04 17.10 17.98
CA LEU A 370 -11.91 16.66 19.38
C LEU A 370 -10.45 16.33 19.70
N ARG A 371 -9.89 16.95 20.74
CA ARG A 371 -8.59 16.60 21.34
C ARG A 371 -8.80 15.81 22.63
N VAL A 372 -8.11 14.69 22.79
CA VAL A 372 -8.09 13.90 24.04
C VAL A 372 -6.87 14.27 24.89
N GLU A 373 -7.06 14.58 26.17
CA GLU A 373 -5.97 14.82 27.12
C GLU A 373 -5.74 13.58 28.01
N SER A 374 -4.57 12.93 27.91
CA SER A 374 -4.28 11.66 28.62
C SER A 374 -3.55 11.86 29.95
N ASN A 375 -4.06 11.19 30.99
CA ASN A 375 -3.27 10.35 31.91
C ASN A 375 -4.14 9.53 32.90
N ARG A 376 -5.45 9.79 33.02
CA ARG A 376 -6.41 8.93 33.79
C ARG A 376 -7.80 8.76 33.15
N ASN A 377 -8.05 9.44 32.04
CA ASN A 377 -9.36 9.52 31.41
C ASN A 377 -9.41 8.84 30.04
N VAL A 378 -8.41 8.00 29.74
CA VAL A 378 -8.31 7.25 28.49
C VAL A 378 -7.97 5.80 28.80
N ILE A 379 -8.78 4.88 28.28
CA ILE A 379 -8.58 3.44 28.44
C ILE A 379 -8.46 2.83 27.06
N VAL A 380 -7.31 2.24 26.73
CA VAL A 380 -7.15 1.45 25.51
C VAL A 380 -8.01 0.20 25.61
N THR A 381 -8.88 -0.04 24.62
CA THR A 381 -9.78 -1.20 24.56
C THR A 381 -9.40 -2.20 23.49
N ALA A 382 -8.75 -1.76 22.40
CA ALA A 382 -8.30 -2.66 21.35
C ALA A 382 -7.17 -2.05 20.50
N LEU A 383 -6.49 -2.91 19.76
CA LEU A 383 -5.69 -2.51 18.60
C LEU A 383 -6.50 -2.80 17.34
N VAL A 384 -6.54 -1.86 16.40
CA VAL A 384 -7.29 -1.98 15.15
C VAL A 384 -6.32 -1.85 13.98
N PHE A 385 -6.43 -2.76 13.03
CA PHE A 385 -5.66 -2.77 11.80
C PHE A 385 -6.65 -2.61 10.66
N VAL A 386 -6.49 -1.59 9.82
CA VAL A 386 -7.39 -1.34 8.69
C VAL A 386 -6.63 -1.58 7.40
N ASN A 387 -7.26 -2.32 6.49
CA ASN A 387 -6.69 -2.63 5.19
C ASN A 387 -6.56 -1.33 4.39
N LEU A 388 -5.33 -1.04 3.95
CA LEU A 388 -5.03 0.22 3.28
C LEU A 388 -5.62 0.28 1.86
N THR A 389 -5.64 -0.84 1.14
CA THR A 389 -6.19 -0.92 -0.22
C THR A 389 -7.69 -0.64 -0.22
N PHE A 390 -8.39 -1.00 0.86
CA PHE A 390 -9.77 -0.58 1.08
C PHE A 390 -9.89 0.94 1.28
N LEU A 391 -9.05 1.54 2.13
CA LEU A 391 -9.06 2.98 2.39
C LEU A 391 -8.69 3.84 1.17
N GLU A 392 -7.68 3.43 0.40
CA GLU A 392 -7.18 4.19 -0.75
C GLU A 392 -8.11 4.12 -1.97
N ASN A 393 -9.01 3.12 -2.03
CA ASN A 393 -9.96 2.94 -3.14
C ASN A 393 -11.42 3.10 -2.69
N ILE A 394 -11.65 3.78 -1.56
CA ILE A 394 -12.97 3.84 -0.92
C ILE A 394 -14.04 4.42 -1.85
N ASP A 395 -13.69 5.41 -2.68
CA ASP A 395 -14.57 6.03 -3.68
C ASP A 395 -15.06 5.07 -4.78
N GLU A 396 -14.27 4.03 -5.10
CA GLU A 396 -14.67 2.99 -6.05
C GLU A 396 -15.62 1.97 -5.41
N TYR A 397 -15.56 1.80 -4.08
CA TYR A 397 -16.46 0.93 -3.31
C TYR A 397 -17.77 1.61 -2.91
N TYR A 398 -17.77 2.94 -2.70
CA TYR A 398 -18.95 3.72 -2.29
C TYR A 398 -20.01 3.94 -3.39
N GLN A 399 -19.77 3.51 -4.63
CA GLN A 399 -20.77 3.62 -5.70
C GLN A 399 -21.95 2.62 -5.56
N GLY A 400 -22.03 1.83 -4.48
CA GLY A 400 -23.14 0.92 -4.21
C GLY A 400 -23.62 0.97 -2.75
N GLU A 401 -24.78 1.60 -2.55
CA GLU A 401 -25.75 1.54 -1.42
C GLU A 401 -25.26 1.67 0.05
N GLU A 402 -26.17 2.20 0.88
CA GLU A 402 -26.00 2.64 2.27
C GLU A 402 -25.44 1.56 3.22
N LEU A 403 -24.40 1.92 3.98
CA LEU A 403 -23.75 1.06 4.97
C LEU A 403 -24.63 0.82 6.20
N PHE A 404 -25.13 -0.40 6.37
CA PHE A 404 -25.62 -0.90 7.65
C PHE A 404 -24.47 -1.50 8.47
N ALA A 405 -23.73 -0.64 9.17
CA ALA A 405 -22.88 -1.08 10.27
C ALA A 405 -23.77 -1.35 11.51
N ASN A 406 -23.59 -2.53 12.13
CA ASN A 406 -24.42 -3.05 13.22
C ASN A 406 -23.95 -2.56 14.59
N SER A 407 -22.76 -1.98 14.68
CA SER A 407 -22.26 -1.32 15.89
C SER A 407 -21.82 0.12 15.61
N GLU A 408 -21.92 0.96 16.64
CA GLU A 408 -21.42 2.34 16.64
C GLU A 408 -19.93 2.43 16.27
N ALA A 409 -19.14 1.41 16.67
CA ALA A 409 -17.73 1.30 16.35
C ALA A 409 -17.47 0.97 14.87
N GLU A 410 -18.34 0.17 14.24
CA GLU A 410 -18.29 -0.07 12.80
C GLU A 410 -18.71 1.19 12.04
N ARG A 411 -19.78 1.89 12.45
CA ARG A 411 -20.23 3.13 11.78
C ARG A 411 -19.18 4.23 11.80
N ALA A 412 -18.52 4.43 12.93
CA ALA A 412 -17.46 5.42 13.05
C ALA A 412 -16.26 5.12 12.13
N LEU A 413 -16.09 3.86 11.67
CA LEU A 413 -14.89 3.40 10.94
C LEU A 413 -15.03 3.73 9.46
N PHE A 414 -16.26 4.04 9.06
CA PHE A 414 -16.72 4.21 7.69
C PHE A 414 -17.41 5.57 7.46
N GLN A 415 -17.44 6.44 8.47
CA GLN A 415 -17.86 7.85 8.46
C GLN A 415 -16.68 8.72 8.87
#